data_AF-A0A0F8P170-F1
#
_entry.id   AF-A0A0F8P170-F1
#
_cell.length_a   1.000
_cell.length_b   1.000
_cell.length_c   1.000
_cell.angle_alpha   90.00
_cell.angle_beta   90.00
_cell.angle_gamma   90.00
#
_symmetry.space_group_name_H-M   'P 1'
#
loop_
_entity.id
_entity.type
_entity.pdbx_description
1 polymer ?
#
loop_
_entity_poly.entity_id
_entity_poly.type
_entity_poly.pdbx_seq_one_letter_code
_entity_poly.pdbx_strand_id
1 'polypeptide(L)'
;FGITYTHAVITILFERLVEAIPVALLFLYILYLSPSFESLLHLQRKILPFNSSLLWVLILIGGGIGVWILIRKSSIFTRKLYQDWKQLNRSFVPVLLLSCLVWGLDVIRIKLVASALSLPLSMDIIIVFSVLYLVLGCLPITPGGLGIVEGGLVSLLLYFGMSPASAGSFVFLERFVSYGLSSLIGILYLFYYGGFKIWKDTKSH
;
A
#
# COMPACT_ATOMS: atom_id res chain seq x y z
N PHE A 1 -6.74 -2.99 26.76
CA PHE A 1 -6.55 -1.61 26.25
C PHE A 1 -7.92 -0.94 26.18
N GLY A 2 -8.23 -0.01 27.09
CA GLY A 2 -9.58 0.57 27.26
C GLY A 2 -10.01 1.58 26.18
N ILE A 3 -9.59 1.37 24.92
CA ILE A 3 -9.93 2.26 23.80
C ILE A 3 -11.23 1.75 23.17
N THR A 4 -12.24 2.62 23.04
CA THR A 4 -13.48 2.27 22.35
C THR A 4 -13.18 2.01 20.87
N TYR A 5 -13.77 0.94 20.30
CA TYR A 5 -13.64 0.60 18.88
C TYR A 5 -13.81 1.79 17.92
N THR A 6 -14.69 2.73 18.27
CA THR A 6 -14.93 3.94 17.48
C THR A 6 -13.68 4.84 17.36
N HIS A 7 -12.93 5.05 18.45
CA HIS A 7 -11.72 5.88 18.40
C HIS A 7 -10.62 5.19 17.58
N ALA A 8 -10.46 3.87 17.71
CA ALA A 8 -9.51 3.11 16.90
C ALA A 8 -9.80 3.25 15.39
N VAL A 9 -11.06 3.13 14.99
CA VAL A 9 -11.47 3.29 13.59
C VAL A 9 -11.25 4.72 13.08
N ILE A 10 -11.55 5.74 13.89
CA ILE A 10 -11.30 7.15 13.53
C ILE A 10 -9.82 7.40 13.32
N THR A 11 -8.96 6.91 14.21
CA THR A 11 -7.51 7.07 14.10
C THR A 11 -6.96 6.40 12.85
N ILE A 12 -7.37 5.14 12.58
CA ILE A 12 -6.95 4.44 11.36
C ILE A 12 -7.37 5.22 10.11
N LEU A 13 -8.60 5.72 10.07
CA LEU A 13 -9.08 6.50 8.92
C LEU A 13 -8.30 7.81 8.75
N PHE A 14 -8.00 8.51 9.85
CA PHE A 14 -7.15 9.69 9.83
C PHE A 14 -5.75 9.40 9.29
N GLU A 15 -5.10 8.35 9.79
CA GLU A 15 -3.78 7.91 9.32
C GLU A 15 -3.80 7.62 7.81
N ARG A 16 -4.79 6.86 7.33
CA ARG A 16 -4.94 6.54 5.90
C ARG A 16 -5.20 7.76 5.03
N LEU A 17 -5.97 8.75 5.51
CA LEU A 17 -6.21 9.99 4.79
C LEU A 17 -4.94 10.84 4.66
N VAL A 18 -4.13 10.90 5.72
CA VAL A 18 -2.86 11.62 5.69
C VAL A 18 -1.84 10.89 4.81
N GLU A 19 -1.78 9.56 4.87
CA GLU A 19 -0.92 8.71 4.04
C GLU A 19 -1.25 8.85 2.54
N ALA A 20 -2.52 9.10 2.19
CA ALA A 20 -2.92 9.31 0.81
C ALA A 20 -2.27 10.54 0.16
N ILE A 21 -1.82 11.54 0.94
CA ILE A 21 -1.19 12.76 0.42
C ILE A 21 0.15 12.47 -0.26
N PRO A 22 1.18 11.90 0.41
CA PRO A 22 2.44 11.56 -0.25
C PRO A 22 2.26 10.54 -1.39
N VAL A 23 1.34 9.58 -1.24
CA VAL A 23 1.00 8.63 -2.32
C VAL A 23 0.44 9.36 -3.54
N ALA A 24 -0.47 10.31 -3.34
CA ALA A 24 -1.01 11.11 -4.43
C ALA A 24 0.09 11.94 -5.11
N LEU A 25 1.06 12.46 -4.36
CA LEU A 25 2.21 13.16 -4.94
C LEU A 25 3.07 12.23 -5.81
N LEU A 26 3.36 11.00 -5.34
CA LEU A 26 4.06 9.99 -6.15
C LEU A 26 3.25 9.61 -7.40
N PHE A 27 1.94 9.44 -7.27
CA PHE A 27 1.06 9.14 -8.39
C PHE A 27 1.02 10.28 -9.42
N LEU A 28 0.93 11.53 -8.96
CA LEU A 28 1.02 12.72 -9.83
C LEU A 28 2.37 12.81 -10.53
N TYR A 29 3.46 12.53 -9.81
CA TYR A 29 4.80 12.45 -10.42
C TYR A 29 4.82 11.42 -11.55
N ILE A 30 4.30 10.22 -11.32
CA ILE A 30 4.22 9.18 -12.34
C ILE A 30 3.40 9.64 -13.56
N LEU A 31 2.26 10.28 -13.33
CA LEU A 31 1.34 10.67 -14.39
C LEU A 31 1.91 11.74 -15.31
N TYR A 32 2.67 12.70 -14.76
CA TYR A 32 3.13 13.88 -15.51
C TYR A 32 4.63 13.85 -15.88
N LEU A 33 5.46 13.13 -15.12
CA LEU A 33 6.91 13.22 -15.22
C LEU A 33 7.58 11.90 -15.59
N SER A 34 6.86 10.76 -15.62
CA SER A 34 7.46 9.45 -15.86
C SER A 34 7.18 8.90 -17.26
N PRO A 35 8.17 8.88 -18.18
CA PRO A 35 8.04 8.23 -19.49
C PRO A 35 7.73 6.73 -19.38
N SER A 36 8.21 6.10 -18.30
CA SER A 36 7.99 4.68 -18.02
C SER A 36 6.50 4.37 -17.86
N PHE A 37 5.73 5.28 -17.26
CA PHE A 37 4.30 5.10 -17.07
C PHE A 37 3.48 5.31 -18.34
N GLU A 38 3.86 6.26 -19.19
CA GLU A 38 3.23 6.43 -20.50
C GLU A 38 3.31 5.14 -21.32
N SER A 39 4.47 4.48 -21.31
CA SER A 39 4.63 3.18 -21.98
C SER A 39 3.67 2.11 -21.44
N LEU A 40 3.46 2.07 -20.12
CA LEU A 40 2.55 1.12 -19.46
C LEU A 40 1.09 1.40 -19.86
N LEU A 41 0.69 2.67 -19.93
CA LEU A 41 -0.63 3.10 -20.40
C LEU A 41 -0.87 2.69 -21.87
N HIS A 42 0.15 2.80 -22.72
CA HIS A 42 0.07 2.35 -24.11
C HIS A 42 -0.12 0.83 -24.21
N LEU A 43 0.59 0.04 -23.40
CA LEU A 43 0.39 -1.41 -23.33
C LEU A 43 -1.04 -1.75 -22.89
N GLN A 44 -1.54 -1.11 -21.82
CA GLN A 44 -2.90 -1.34 -21.34
C GLN A 44 -3.94 -1.07 -22.43
N ARG A 45 -3.81 0.05 -23.16
CA ARG A 45 -4.71 0.41 -24.27
C ARG A 45 -4.68 -0.61 -25.42
N LYS A 46 -3.54 -1.29 -25.63
CA LYS A 46 -3.38 -2.33 -26.64
C LYS A 46 -4.03 -3.66 -26.24
N ILE A 47 -3.95 -4.03 -24.96
CA ILE A 47 -4.50 -5.29 -24.44
C ILE A 47 -6.01 -5.20 -24.19
N LEU A 48 -6.50 -4.04 -23.73
CA LEU A 48 -7.93 -3.78 -23.51
C LEU A 48 -8.36 -2.50 -24.25
N PRO A 49 -8.96 -2.60 -25.45
CA PRO A 49 -9.48 -1.43 -26.16
C PRO A 49 -10.67 -0.83 -25.40
N PHE A 50 -10.46 0.38 -24.86
CA PHE A 50 -11.34 1.46 -24.34
C PHE A 50 -12.72 1.16 -23.71
N ASN A 51 -13.49 0.16 -24.16
CA ASN A 51 -14.81 -0.17 -23.59
C ASN A 51 -14.73 -0.77 -22.18
N SER A 52 -13.57 -1.29 -21.77
CA SER A 52 -13.33 -1.91 -20.47
C SER A 52 -12.52 -1.04 -19.50
N SER A 53 -11.84 0.03 -19.96
CA SER A 53 -11.18 0.98 -19.06
C SER A 53 -12.18 1.83 -18.28
N LEU A 54 -13.33 2.12 -18.90
CA LEU A 54 -14.47 2.77 -18.25
C LEU A 54 -15.02 1.91 -17.10
N LEU A 55 -15.05 0.59 -17.24
CA LEU A 55 -15.51 -0.32 -16.18
C LEU A 55 -14.62 -0.29 -14.94
N TRP A 56 -13.29 -0.27 -15.10
CA TRP A 56 -12.37 -0.17 -13.96
C TRP A 56 -12.45 1.18 -13.25
N VAL A 57 -12.60 2.26 -14.01
CA VAL A 57 -12.86 3.60 -13.47
C VAL A 57 -14.20 3.64 -12.73
N LEU A 58 -15.26 3.04 -13.28
CA LEU A 58 -16.56 2.91 -12.64
C LEU A 58 -16.55 2.01 -11.40
N ILE A 59 -15.71 0.98 -11.36
CA ILE A 59 -15.51 0.11 -10.18
C ILE A 59 -14.75 0.86 -9.09
N LEU A 60 -13.71 1.62 -9.43
CA LEU A 60 -12.96 2.44 -8.47
C LEU A 60 -13.82 3.58 -7.92
N ILE A 61 -14.56 4.28 -8.79
CA ILE A 61 -15.50 5.33 -8.41
C ILE A 61 -16.66 4.74 -7.61
N GLY A 62 -17.25 3.63 -8.05
CA GLY A 62 -18.37 2.95 -7.38
C GLY A 62 -17.97 2.38 -6.01
N GLY A 63 -16.77 1.80 -5.90
CA GLY A 63 -16.17 1.36 -4.65
C GLY A 63 -15.90 2.53 -3.71
N GLY A 64 -15.31 3.62 -4.22
CA GLY A 64 -15.09 4.86 -3.47
C GLY A 64 -16.39 5.50 -2.97
N ILE A 65 -17.42 5.55 -3.81
CA ILE A 65 -18.77 6.03 -3.47
C ILE A 65 -19.44 5.09 -2.46
N GLY A 66 -19.31 3.76 -2.61
CA GLY A 66 -19.85 2.78 -1.68
C GLY A 66 -19.26 2.93 -0.28
N VAL A 67 -17.94 3.07 -0.19
CA VAL A 67 -17.21 3.36 1.05
C VAL A 67 -17.64 4.72 1.62
N TRP A 68 -17.76 5.75 0.79
CA TRP A 68 -18.21 7.08 1.22
C TRP A 68 -19.66 7.08 1.75
N ILE A 69 -20.57 6.35 1.11
CA ILE A 69 -21.95 6.17 1.56
C ILE A 69 -21.98 5.42 2.90
N LEU A 70 -21.15 4.38 3.06
CA LEU A 70 -21.04 3.61 4.31
C LEU A 70 -20.55 4.49 5.48
N ILE A 71 -19.56 5.35 5.22
CA ILE A 71 -19.02 6.30 6.20
C ILE A 71 -20.04 7.40 6.51
N ARG A 72 -20.75 7.92 5.50
CA ARG A 72 -21.74 9.00 5.66
C ARG A 72 -23.02 8.55 6.36
N LYS A 73 -23.44 7.30 6.18
CA LYS A 73 -24.65 6.74 6.82
C LYS A 73 -24.48 6.57 8.34
N SER A 74 -23.24 6.55 8.84
CA SER A 74 -22.95 6.50 10.28
C SER A 74 -22.92 7.90 10.90
N SER A 75 -24.10 8.43 11.27
CA SER A 75 -24.27 9.76 11.89
C SER A 75 -23.58 9.92 13.26
N ILE A 76 -23.30 8.81 13.94
CA ILE A 76 -22.55 8.75 15.20
C ILE A 76 -21.05 8.98 14.97
N PHE A 77 -20.54 8.51 13.82
CA PHE A 77 -19.14 8.60 13.44
C PHE A 77 -18.73 10.05 13.11
N THR A 78 -19.56 10.78 12.35
CA THR A 78 -19.29 12.17 11.96
C THR A 78 -19.30 13.14 13.15
N ARG A 79 -20.21 12.96 14.11
CA ARG A 79 -20.26 13.78 15.35
C ARG A 79 -19.04 13.57 16.25
N LYS A 80 -18.58 12.32 16.42
CA LYS A 80 -17.38 12.01 17.21
C LYS A 80 -16.10 12.48 16.50
N LEU A 81 -16.01 12.35 15.18
CA LEU A 81 -14.94 12.93 14.37
C LEU A 81 -14.80 14.44 14.60
N TYR A 82 -15.92 15.16 14.65
CA TYR A 82 -15.92 16.60 14.90
C TYR A 82 -15.41 16.95 16.31
N GLN A 83 -15.75 16.15 17.33
CA GLN A 83 -15.25 16.35 18.70
C GLN A 83 -13.74 16.09 18.82
N ASP A 84 -13.23 15.05 18.17
CA ASP A 84 -11.80 14.68 18.22
C ASP A 84 -10.96 15.49 17.20
N TRP A 85 -11.60 16.26 16.31
CA TRP A 85 -10.96 16.97 15.19
C TRP A 85 -9.81 17.89 15.63
N LYS A 86 -9.97 18.61 16.75
CA LYS A 86 -8.94 19.52 17.24
C LYS A 86 -7.65 18.79 17.63
N GLN A 87 -7.77 17.59 18.18
CA GLN A 87 -6.64 16.75 18.55
C GLN A 87 -6.01 16.11 17.32
N LEU A 88 -6.83 15.55 16.41
CA LEU A 88 -6.36 14.99 15.13
C LEU A 88 -5.61 16.04 14.29
N ASN A 89 -6.14 17.26 14.20
CA ASN A 89 -5.53 18.35 13.45
C ASN A 89 -4.17 18.78 14.03
N ARG A 90 -3.98 18.70 15.35
CA ARG A 90 -2.65 18.92 15.96
C ARG A 90 -1.64 17.85 15.56
N SER A 91 -2.10 16.60 15.41
CA SER A 91 -1.28 15.49 14.96
C SER A 91 -1.09 15.44 13.44
N PHE A 92 -1.78 16.29 12.67
CA PHE A 92 -1.71 16.27 11.21
C PHE A 92 -0.29 16.47 10.68
N VAL A 93 0.40 17.52 11.14
CA VAL A 93 1.77 17.82 10.69
C VAL A 93 2.75 16.68 11.00
N PRO A 94 2.86 16.16 12.24
CA PRO A 94 3.80 15.07 12.51
C PRO A 94 3.43 13.79 11.78
N VAL A 95 2.14 13.44 11.66
CA VAL A 95 1.71 12.25 10.90
C VAL A 95 2.05 12.42 9.42
N LEU A 96 1.81 13.60 8.84
CA LEU A 96 2.15 13.88 7.44
C LEU A 96 3.65 13.76 7.18
N LEU A 97 4.49 14.32 8.06
CA LEU A 97 5.94 14.20 7.94
C LEU A 97 6.40 12.75 8.04
N LEU A 98 5.86 11.98 8.99
CA LEU A 98 6.15 10.56 9.11
C LEU A 98 5.68 9.78 7.87
N SER A 99 4.50 10.08 7.33
CA SER A 99 4.01 9.46 6.09
C SER A 99 4.93 9.78 4.92
N CYS A 100 5.32 11.04 4.72
CA CYS A 100 6.27 11.42 3.69
C CYS A 100 7.61 10.69 3.84
N LEU A 101 8.09 10.56 5.08
CA LEU A 101 9.33 9.83 5.37
C LEU A 101 9.19 8.33 5.07
N VAL A 102 8.07 7.70 5.43
CA VAL A 102 7.79 6.29 5.12
C VAL A 102 7.81 6.06 3.61
N TRP A 103 7.13 6.90 2.82
CA TRP A 103 7.10 6.78 1.36
C TRP A 103 8.43 7.13 0.69
N GLY A 104 9.19 8.07 1.25
CA GLY A 104 10.56 8.33 0.80
C GLY A 104 11.48 7.14 1.08
N LEU A 105 11.40 6.55 2.27
CA LEU A 105 12.14 5.34 2.63
C LEU A 105 11.72 4.13 1.80
N ASP A 106 10.46 4.05 1.38
CA ASP A 106 9.97 3.00 0.48
C ASP A 106 10.72 3.03 -0.86
N VAL A 107 10.77 4.20 -1.51
CA VAL A 107 11.51 4.40 -2.76
C VAL A 107 13.01 4.12 -2.58
N ILE A 108 13.60 4.60 -1.48
CA ILE A 108 15.01 4.36 -1.15
C ILE A 108 15.28 2.87 -0.96
N ARG A 109 14.42 2.15 -0.22
CA ARG A 109 14.53 0.71 0.02
C ARG A 109 14.53 -0.04 -1.30
N ILE A 110 13.59 0.26 -2.20
CA ILE A 110 13.50 -0.37 -3.53
C ILE A 110 14.77 -0.07 -4.34
N LYS A 111 15.31 1.16 -4.29
CA LYS A 111 16.59 1.51 -4.95
C LYS A 111 17.78 0.74 -4.38
N LEU A 112 17.82 0.54 -3.07
CA LEU A 112 18.88 -0.23 -2.41
C LEU A 112 18.82 -1.71 -2.79
N VAL A 113 17.62 -2.31 -2.86
CA VAL A 113 17.42 -3.67 -3.34
C VAL A 113 17.89 -3.81 -4.80
N ALA A 114 17.58 -2.82 -5.66
CA ALA A 114 18.03 -2.81 -7.05
C ALA A 114 19.55 -2.77 -7.13
N SER A 115 20.16 -1.92 -6.32
CA SER A 115 21.62 -1.74 -6.27
C SER A 115 22.33 -2.97 -5.71
N ALA A 116 21.77 -3.63 -4.71
CA ALA A 116 22.30 -4.86 -4.13
C ALA A 116 22.35 -6.01 -5.15
N LEU A 117 21.38 -6.05 -6.07
CA LEU A 117 21.33 -7.01 -7.17
C LEU A 117 22.02 -6.51 -8.44
N SER A 118 22.67 -5.34 -8.39
CA SER A 118 23.32 -4.68 -9.54
C SER A 118 22.39 -4.52 -10.75
N LEU A 119 21.10 -4.27 -10.49
CA LEU A 119 20.09 -4.10 -11.53
C LEU A 119 19.99 -2.63 -11.95
N PRO A 120 20.05 -2.33 -13.26
CA PRO A 120 20.04 -0.95 -13.77
C PRO A 120 18.61 -0.36 -13.81
N LEU A 121 17.94 -0.30 -12.66
CA LEU A 121 16.62 0.31 -12.55
C LEU A 121 16.72 1.84 -12.43
N SER A 122 16.06 2.53 -13.37
CA SER A 122 15.88 3.99 -13.33
C SER A 122 14.96 4.38 -12.17
N MET A 123 15.05 5.65 -11.74
CA MET A 123 14.17 6.14 -10.66
C MET A 123 12.69 6.12 -11.06
N ASP A 124 12.39 6.33 -12.33
CA ASP A 124 11.04 6.25 -12.86
C ASP A 124 10.41 4.87 -12.63
N ILE A 125 11.12 3.80 -12.99
CA ILE A 125 10.63 2.42 -12.81
C ILE A 125 10.46 2.10 -11.33
N ILE A 126 11.35 2.60 -10.46
CA ILE A 126 11.27 2.39 -9.01
C ILE A 126 10.03 3.06 -8.42
N ILE A 127 9.72 4.29 -8.83
CA ILE A 127 8.54 5.01 -8.33
C ILE A 127 7.26 4.36 -8.87
N VAL A 128 7.24 3.95 -10.14
CA VAL A 128 6.14 3.16 -10.72
C VAL A 128 5.95 1.85 -9.96
N PHE A 129 7.03 1.16 -9.62
CA PHE A 129 7.00 -0.06 -8.82
C PHE A 129 6.39 0.17 -7.43
N SER A 130 6.81 1.22 -6.72
CA SER A 130 6.29 1.59 -5.39
C SER A 130 4.78 1.85 -5.42
N VAL A 131 4.31 2.61 -6.41
CA VAL A 131 2.88 2.90 -6.56
C VAL A 131 2.09 1.67 -6.99
N LEU A 132 2.63 0.85 -7.90
CA LEU A 132 1.97 -0.41 -8.29
C LEU A 132 1.86 -1.37 -7.09
N TYR A 133 2.90 -1.44 -6.25
CA TYR A 133 2.86 -2.23 -5.02
C TYR A 133 1.71 -1.81 -4.11
N LEU A 134 1.51 -0.50 -3.90
CA LEU A 134 0.35 0.00 -3.14
C LEU A 134 -0.96 -0.40 -3.80
N VAL A 135 -1.11 -0.20 -5.11
CA VAL A 135 -2.35 -0.49 -5.83
C VAL A 135 -2.71 -1.97 -5.70
N LEU A 136 -1.74 -2.86 -5.90
CA LEU A 136 -1.93 -4.31 -5.78
C LEU A 136 -2.19 -4.72 -4.32
N GLY A 137 -1.51 -4.10 -3.35
CA GLY A 137 -1.69 -4.35 -1.92
C GLY A 137 -3.05 -3.89 -1.37
N CYS A 138 -3.69 -2.90 -2.00
CA CYS A 138 -5.04 -2.46 -1.65
C CYS A 138 -6.13 -3.43 -2.11
N LEU A 139 -5.84 -4.38 -3.00
CA LEU A 139 -6.82 -5.34 -3.49
C LEU A 139 -7.05 -6.43 -2.43
N PRO A 140 -8.24 -6.55 -1.83
CA PRO A 140 -8.51 -7.52 -0.76
C PRO A 140 -8.80 -8.91 -1.35
N ILE A 141 -7.95 -9.40 -2.25
CA ILE A 141 -8.17 -10.65 -2.97
C ILE A 141 -7.48 -11.81 -2.26
N THR A 142 -6.23 -11.61 -1.81
CA THR A 142 -5.47 -12.64 -1.08
C THR A 142 -4.96 -12.11 0.26
N PRO A 143 -4.89 -12.96 1.31
CA PRO A 143 -4.28 -12.57 2.58
C PRO A 143 -2.84 -12.10 2.35
N GLY A 144 -2.55 -10.85 2.73
CA GLY A 144 -1.22 -10.24 2.54
C GLY A 144 -0.81 -9.98 1.08
N GLY A 145 -1.76 -10.07 0.13
CA GLY A 145 -1.52 -9.83 -1.30
C GLY A 145 -0.68 -10.91 -1.99
N LEU A 146 -0.45 -12.06 -1.34
CA LEU A 146 0.37 -13.15 -1.87
C LEU A 146 -0.14 -13.63 -3.23
N GLY A 147 0.81 -13.87 -4.15
CA GLY A 147 0.57 -14.27 -5.53
C GLY A 147 0.28 -13.08 -6.46
N ILE A 148 -0.66 -12.22 -6.08
CA ILE A 148 -1.10 -11.10 -6.93
C ILE A 148 -0.07 -9.98 -6.93
N VAL A 149 0.44 -9.63 -5.76
CA VAL A 149 1.47 -8.59 -5.62
C VAL A 149 2.76 -9.05 -6.32
N GLU A 150 3.22 -10.27 -6.04
CA GLU A 150 4.43 -10.81 -6.65
C GLU A 150 4.29 -10.94 -8.17
N GLY A 151 3.18 -11.52 -8.63
CA GLY A 151 2.91 -11.69 -10.06
C GLY A 151 2.83 -10.36 -10.80
N GLY A 152 2.14 -9.36 -10.23
CA GLY A 152 2.03 -8.03 -10.83
C GLY A 152 3.37 -7.29 -10.89
N LEU A 153 4.16 -7.34 -9.82
CA LEU A 153 5.47 -6.70 -9.76
C LEU A 153 6.51 -7.39 -10.65
N VAL A 154 6.54 -8.73 -10.71
CA VAL A 154 7.41 -9.47 -11.64
C VAL A 154 7.04 -9.13 -13.08
N SER A 155 5.74 -9.09 -13.40
CA SER A 155 5.26 -8.74 -14.74
C SER A 155 5.67 -7.33 -15.15
N LEU A 156 5.63 -6.36 -14.22
CA LEU A 156 6.11 -5.00 -14.45
C LEU A 156 7.59 -4.98 -14.85
N LEU A 157 8.44 -5.72 -14.13
CA LEU A 157 9.88 -5.75 -14.40
C LEU A 157 10.21 -6.48 -15.71
N LEU A 158 9.52 -7.58 -15.99
CA LEU A 158 9.61 -8.29 -17.28
C LEU A 158 9.23 -7.38 -18.44
N TYR A 159 8.19 -6.55 -18.27
CA TYR A 159 7.77 -5.59 -19.28
C TYR A 159 8.86 -4.55 -19.58
N PHE A 160 9.59 -4.10 -18.55
CA PHE A 160 10.76 -3.22 -18.73
C PHE A 160 12.03 -3.96 -19.18
N GLY A 161 11.92 -5.22 -19.63
CA GLY A 161 13.01 -5.96 -20.28
C GLY A 161 13.92 -6.73 -19.33
N MET A 162 13.57 -6.86 -18.04
CA MET A 162 14.32 -7.72 -17.12
C MET A 162 14.15 -9.19 -17.46
N SER A 163 15.19 -9.99 -17.22
CA SER A 163 15.08 -11.45 -17.33
C SER A 163 14.19 -12.01 -16.21
N PRO A 164 13.48 -13.14 -16.42
CA PRO A 164 12.65 -13.75 -15.38
C PRO A 164 13.40 -14.04 -14.07
N ALA A 165 14.67 -14.47 -14.17
CA ALA A 165 15.51 -14.70 -13.01
C ALA A 165 15.76 -13.39 -12.23
N SER A 166 16.14 -12.30 -12.92
CA SER A 166 16.40 -11.01 -12.27
C SER A 166 15.15 -10.38 -11.64
N ALA A 167 14.02 -10.39 -12.37
CA ALA A 167 12.75 -9.88 -11.88
C ALA A 167 12.24 -10.67 -10.67
N GLY A 168 12.30 -11.99 -10.73
CA GLY A 168 11.92 -12.88 -9.63
C GLY A 168 12.79 -12.67 -8.39
N SER A 169 14.11 -12.63 -8.54
CA SER A 169 15.04 -12.37 -7.44
C SER A 169 14.85 -11.00 -6.80
N PHE A 170 14.60 -9.98 -7.62
CA PHE A 170 14.32 -8.63 -7.12
C PHE A 170 13.04 -8.59 -6.30
N VAL A 171 11.92 -9.08 -6.84
CA VAL A 171 10.64 -9.05 -6.14
C VAL A 171 10.68 -9.91 -4.88
N PHE A 172 11.34 -11.07 -4.93
CA PHE A 172 11.54 -11.91 -3.75
C PHE A 172 12.29 -11.17 -2.64
N LEU A 173 13.42 -10.54 -2.96
CA LEU A 173 14.23 -9.83 -1.98
C LEU A 173 13.49 -8.59 -1.43
N GLU A 174 12.81 -7.85 -2.30
CA GLU A 174 11.97 -6.71 -1.91
C GLU A 174 10.88 -7.18 -0.93
N ARG A 175 10.13 -8.24 -1.26
CA ARG A 175 9.06 -8.77 -0.40
C ARG A 175 9.60 -9.34 0.90
N PHE A 176 10.77 -9.97 0.87
CA PHE A 176 11.42 -10.46 2.08
C PHE A 176 11.74 -9.31 3.03
N VAL A 177 12.29 -8.19 2.53
CA VAL A 177 12.62 -7.03 3.37
C VAL A 177 11.35 -6.32 3.85
N SER A 178 10.39 -6.06 2.96
CA SER A 178 9.21 -5.23 3.24
C SER A 178 8.15 -5.94 4.06
N TYR A 179 7.93 -7.22 3.77
CA TYR A 179 6.85 -8.01 4.37
C TYR A 179 7.40 -9.14 5.25
N GLY A 180 8.41 -9.87 4.76
CA GLY A 180 8.99 -11.01 5.48
C GLY A 180 9.60 -10.63 6.83
N LEU A 181 10.56 -9.70 6.83
CA LEU A 181 11.25 -9.26 8.05
C LEU A 181 10.28 -8.64 9.07
N SER A 182 9.39 -7.75 8.63
CA SER A 182 8.39 -7.15 9.52
C SER A 182 7.49 -8.21 10.17
N SER A 183 7.05 -9.21 9.40
CA SER A 183 6.22 -10.31 9.92
C SER A 183 6.99 -11.18 10.89
N LEU A 184 8.25 -11.51 10.58
CA LEU A 184 9.12 -12.29 11.46
C LEU A 184 9.33 -11.59 12.81
N ILE A 185 9.63 -10.28 12.79
CA ILE A 185 9.79 -9.50 14.02
C ILE A 185 8.48 -9.50 14.83
N GLY A 186 7.33 -9.28 14.18
CA GLY A 186 6.02 -9.32 14.85
C GLY A 186 5.75 -10.67 15.52
N ILE A 187 6.05 -11.77 14.83
CA ILE A 187 5.91 -13.14 15.36
C ILE A 187 6.83 -13.37 16.57
N LEU A 188 8.09 -12.95 16.50
CA LEU A 188 9.04 -13.09 17.60
C LEU A 188 8.56 -12.37 18.87
N TYR A 189 8.05 -11.14 18.72
CA TYR A 189 7.50 -10.37 19.83
C TYR A 189 6.22 -11.00 20.38
N LEU A 190 5.34 -11.52 19.52
CA LEU A 190 4.13 -12.22 19.94
C LEU A 190 4.47 -13.43 20.80
N PHE A 191 5.50 -14.20 20.44
CA PHE A 191 5.97 -15.32 21.26
C PHE A 191 6.60 -14.86 22.57
N TYR A 192 7.47 -13.84 22.53
CA TYR A 192 8.17 -13.33 23.71
C TYR A 192 7.20 -12.83 24.80
N TYR A 193 6.15 -12.09 24.42
CA TYR A 193 5.16 -11.54 25.36
C TYR A 193 4.03 -12.51 25.71
N GLY A 194 4.17 -13.80 25.41
CA GLY A 194 3.25 -14.83 25.91
C GLY A 194 2.00 -15.06 25.05
N GLY A 195 2.04 -14.77 23.75
CA GLY A 195 0.96 -15.11 22.82
C GLY A 195 0.56 -16.59 22.86
N PHE A 196 1.48 -17.49 23.22
CA PHE A 196 1.19 -18.91 23.41
C PHE A 196 0.32 -19.20 24.64
N LYS A 197 0.44 -18.37 25.70
CA LYS A 197 -0.35 -18.50 26.92
C LYS A 197 -1.80 -18.08 26.64
N ILE A 198 -1.96 -16.94 25.98
CA ILE A 198 -3.27 -16.43 25.53
C ILE A 198 -3.95 -17.44 24.58
N TRP A 199 -3.21 -17.99 23.61
CA TRP A 199 -3.76 -18.97 22.66
C TRP A 199 -4.24 -20.26 23.35
N LYS A 200 -3.49 -20.75 24.34
CA LYS A 200 -3.88 -21.93 25.13
C LYS A 200 -5.16 -21.68 25.93
N ASP A 201 -5.28 -20.51 26.56
CA ASP A 201 -6.45 -20.16 27.37
C ASP A 201 -7.73 -20.01 26.52
N THR A 202 -7.62 -19.60 25.25
CA THR A 202 -8.76 -19.61 24.30
C THR A 202 -9.20 -20.98 23.83
N LYS A 203 -8.38 -22.03 23.96
CA LYS A 203 -8.74 -23.41 23.58
C LYS A 203 -9.35 -24.22 24.73
N SER A 204 -9.30 -23.70 25.95
CA SER A 204 -9.86 -24.35 27.15
C SER A 204 -11.31 -23.96 27.47
N HIS A 205 -11.96 -23.21 26.58
CA HIS A 205 -13.40 -22.88 26.60
C HIS A 205 -14.05 -23.33 25.30
#